data_AF-A0A1G9TV89-F1
#
_entry.id   AF-A0A1G9TV89-F1
#
_cell.length_a   1.000
_cell.length_b   1.000
_cell.length_c   1.000
_cell.angle_alpha   90.00
_cell.angle_beta   90.00
_cell.angle_gamma   90.00
#
_symmetry.space_group_name_H-M   'P 1'
#
loop_
_entity.id
_entity.type
_entity.pdbx_description
1 polymer ?
#
loop_
_entity_poly.entity_id
_entity_poly.type
_entity_poly.pdbx_seq_one_letter_code
_entity_poly.pdbx_strand_id
1 'polypeptide(L)' 'MNKNMTAGEAAKLQRFLRNKLNPEMAVQCRNRPDECAEIHIGDECLGVVAKIIDEGETSYSFEITILDIDLEEL' A
#
# COMPACT_ATOMS: atom_id res chain seq x y z
N MET A 1 20.74 -1.93 -3.03
CA MET A 1 19.59 -1.04 -2.68
C MET A 1 18.79 -1.71 -1.57
N ASN A 2 18.23 -0.94 -0.63
CA ASN A 2 17.33 -1.51 0.38
C ASN A 2 16.02 -1.91 -0.29
N LYS A 3 15.68 -3.20 -0.27
CA LYS A 3 14.44 -3.71 -0.87
C LYS A 3 13.23 -3.55 0.06
N ASN A 4 13.46 -3.47 1.36
CA ASN A 4 12.38 -3.35 2.33
C ASN A 4 11.65 -2.02 2.16
N MET A 5 10.35 -2.05 2.43
CA MET A 5 9.52 -0.87 2.55
C MET A 5 9.95 -0.07 3.78
N THR A 6 10.29 1.21 3.61
CA THR A 6 10.63 2.11 4.72
C THR A 6 9.43 2.99 5.12
N ALA A 7 9.41 3.47 6.37
CA ALA A 7 8.38 4.40 6.83
C ALA A 7 8.32 5.69 5.98
N GLY A 8 9.46 6.16 5.46
CA GLY A 8 9.51 7.33 4.57
C GLY A 8 8.91 7.06 3.19
N GLU A 9 9.09 5.85 2.64
CA GLU A 9 8.47 5.43 1.39
C GLU A 9 6.96 5.24 1.57
N ALA A 10 6.54 4.57 2.64
CA ALA A 10 5.12 4.44 3.01
C ALA A 10 4.43 5.80 3.14
N ALA A 11 5.06 6.78 3.81
CA ALA A 11 4.52 8.14 3.93
C ALA A 11 4.40 8.86 2.58
N LYS A 12 5.37 8.66 1.66
CA LYS A 12 5.30 9.21 0.29
C LYS A 12 4.16 8.57 -0.51
N LEU A 13 3.99 7.25 -0.42
CA LEU A 13 2.90 6.52 -1.05
C LEU A 13 1.55 6.97 -0.50
N GLN A 14 1.42 7.11 0.82
CA GLN A 14 0.20 7.64 1.44
C GLN A 14 -0.17 9.00 0.88
N ARG A 15 0.78 9.94 0.82
CA ARG A 15 0.51 11.26 0.24
C ARG A 15 0.11 11.18 -1.24
N PHE A 16 0.74 10.29 -2.01
CA PHE A 16 0.40 10.10 -3.42
C PHE A 16 -1.03 9.56 -3.58
N LEU A 17 -1.39 8.48 -2.87
CA LEU A 17 -2.70 7.85 -2.94
C LEU A 17 -3.81 8.79 -2.43
N ARG A 18 -3.56 9.54 -1.36
CA ARG A 18 -4.50 10.56 -0.85
C ARG A 18 -4.83 11.64 -1.87
N ASN A 19 -3.82 12.09 -2.62
CA ASN A 19 -4.01 13.12 -3.64
C ASN A 19 -4.63 12.58 -4.94
N LYS A 20 -4.45 11.30 -5.24
CA LYS A 20 -4.88 10.70 -6.52
C LYS A 20 -6.21 9.96 -6.44
N LEU A 21 -6.52 9.35 -5.30
CA LEU A 21 -7.64 8.42 -5.14
C LEU A 21 -8.58 8.89 -4.02
N ASN A 22 -8.20 8.71 -2.76
CA ASN A 22 -9.07 9.02 -1.61
C ASN A 22 -8.25 9.60 -0.43
N PRO A 23 -8.60 10.80 0.09
CA PRO A 23 -7.87 11.48 1.17
C PRO A 23 -7.79 10.70 2.50
N GLU A 24 -8.65 9.71 2.72
CA GLU A 24 -8.71 8.90 3.93
C GLU A 24 -7.73 7.71 3.91
N MET A 25 -7.16 7.36 2.76
CA MET A 25 -6.25 6.22 2.64
C MET A 25 -5.02 6.35 3.54
N ALA A 26 -4.62 5.26 4.19
CA ALA A 26 -3.40 5.14 4.97
C ALA A 26 -2.49 4.06 4.38
N VAL A 27 -1.17 4.24 4.47
CA VAL A 27 -0.18 3.23 4.08
C VAL A 27 0.65 2.87 5.31
N GLN A 28 0.53 1.63 5.77
CA GLN A 28 1.14 1.16 7.01
C GLN A 28 2.18 0.09 6.71
N CYS A 29 3.43 0.31 7.16
CA CYS A 29 4.44 -0.74 7.15
C CYS A 29 3.98 -1.90 8.04
N ARG A 30 4.24 -3.14 7.60
CA ARG A 30 3.98 -4.32 8.41
C ARG A 30 4.95 -4.37 9.59
N ASN A 31 4.55 -5.09 10.64
CA ASN A 31 5.39 -5.38 11.82
C ASN A 31 6.49 -6.41 11.54
N ARG A 32 7.01 -6.44 10.32
CA ARG A 32 8.15 -7.25 9.88
C ARG A 32 8.87 -6.52 8.76
N PRO A 33 10.20 -6.63 8.66
CA PRO A 33 10.92 -6.13 7.50
C PRO A 33 10.56 -6.97 6.27
N ASP A 34 9.72 -6.42 5.41
CA ASP A 34 9.43 -6.96 4.08
C ASP A 34 9.34 -5.84 3.03
N GLU A 35 9.13 -6.22 1.78
CA GLU A 35 9.03 -5.30 0.64
C GLU A 35 7.62 -4.68 0.53
N CYS A 36 6.75 -4.89 1.53
CA CYS A 36 5.34 -4.56 1.48
C CYS A 36 4.91 -3.53 2.54
N ALA A 37 3.82 -2.84 2.24
CA ALA A 37 2.99 -2.15 3.21
C ALA A 37 1.52 -2.48 2.95
N GLU A 38 0.68 -2.31 3.96
CA GLU A 38 -0.76 -2.46 3.85
C GLU A 38 -1.41 -1.12 3.57
N ILE A 39 -2.52 -1.16 2.83
CA ILE A 39 -3.33 0.01 2.50
C ILE A 39 -4.65 -0.11 3.24
N HIS A 40 -5.00 0.94 3.98
CA HIS A 40 -6.17 0.95 4.85
C HIS A 40 -7.07 2.16 4.58
N ILE A 41 -8.37 2.01 4.86
CA ILE A 41 -9.30 3.13 5.11
C ILE A 41 -9.95 2.86 6.48
N GLY A 42 -9.82 3.82 7.40
CA GLY A 42 -10.21 3.59 8.79
C GLY A 42 -9.46 2.41 9.39
N ASP A 43 -10.19 1.43 9.91
CA ASP A 43 -9.67 0.19 10.50
C ASP A 43 -9.65 -0.99 9.51
N GLU A 44 -10.04 -0.77 8.25
CA GLU A 44 -10.17 -1.80 7.22
C GLU A 44 -8.93 -1.85 6.32
N CYS A 45 -8.38 -3.05 6.12
CA CYS A 45 -7.30 -3.31 5.18
C CYS A 45 -7.85 -3.61 3.78
N LEU A 46 -7.63 -2.70 2.84
CA LEU A 46 -8.10 -2.83 1.45
C LEU A 46 -7.14 -3.64 0.56
N GLY A 47 -5.87 -3.68 0.91
CA GLY A 47 -4.87 -4.29 0.04
C GLY A 47 -3.44 -4.04 0.45
N VAL A 48 -2.53 -4.26 -0.50
CA VAL A 48 -1.09 -4.25 -0.28
C VAL A 48 -0.41 -3.40 -1.35
N VAL A 49 0.63 -2.68 -0.94
CA VAL A 49 1.60 -2.09 -1.85
C VAL A 49 2.95 -2.81 -1.71
N ALA A 50 3.47 -3.34 -2.83
CA ALA A 50 4.76 -4.00 -2.90
C ALA A 50 5.77 -3.10 -3.61
N LYS A 51 6.95 -2.93 -3.01
CA LYS A 51 8.09 -2.27 -3.63
C LYS A 51 8.82 -3.25 -4.53
N ILE A 52 9.06 -2.85 -5.78
CA ILE A 52 9.77 -3.65 -6.77
C ILE A 52 11.05 -2.89 -7.14
N ILE A 53 12.18 -3.57 -7.10
CA ILE A 53 13.45 -3.04 -7.60
C ILE A 53 13.89 -3.93 -8.75
N ASP A 54 13.90 -3.36 -9.95
CA ASP A 54 14.28 -4.04 -11.18
C ASP A 54 15.21 -3.13 -12.00
N GLU A 55 16.31 -3.69 -12.48
CA GLU A 55 17.37 -2.96 -13.23
C GLU A 55 17.83 -1.61 -12.62
N GLY A 56 17.73 -1.46 -11.29
CA GLY A 56 18.09 -0.21 -10.58
C GLY A 56 16.97 0.84 -10.54
N GLU A 57 15.83 0.56 -11.14
CA GLU A 57 14.61 1.34 -11.02
C GLU A 57 13.77 0.86 -9.83
N THR A 58 13.06 1.78 -9.18
CA THR A 58 12.14 1.46 -8.09
C THR A 58 10.72 1.79 -8.52
N SER A 59 9.87 0.78 -8.51
CA SER A 59 8.43 0.89 -8.76
C SER A 59 7.64 0.34 -7.57
N TYR A 60 6.34 0.63 -7.55
CA TYR A 60 5.44 0.17 -6.51
C TYR A 60 4.18 -0.41 -7.16
N SER A 61 3.85 -1.65 -6.82
CA SER A 61 2.63 -2.31 -7.25
C SER A 61 1.57 -2.18 -6.17
N PHE A 62 0.39 -1.65 -6.51
CA PHE A 62 -0.76 -1.58 -5.62
C PHE A 62 -1.79 -2.63 -6.07
N GLU A 63 -2.08 -3.56 -5.18
CA GLU A 63 -3.11 -4.58 -5.36
C GLU A 63 -4.21 -4.41 -4.30
N ILE A 64 -5.47 -4.38 -4.76
CA ILE A 64 -6.68 -4.40 -3.91
C ILE A 64 -7.31 -5.78 -4.06
N THR A 65 -7.66 -6.40 -2.94
CA THR A 65 -8.46 -7.62 -2.96
C THR A 65 -9.91 -7.24 -2.71
N ILE A 66 -10.80 -7.65 -3.61
CA ILE A 66 -12.25 -7.48 -3.47
C ILE A 66 -12.83 -8.87 -3.26
N LEU A 67 -13.52 -9.10 -2.14
CA LEU A 67 -14.23 -10.34 -1.86
C LEU A 67 -15.68 -10.22 -2.31
N ASP A 68 -16.29 -11.36 -2.65
CA ASP A 68 -17.68 -11.41 -3.08
C ASP A 68 -18.64 -10.85 -2.00
N ILE A 69 -18.37 -11.15 -0.73
CA ILE A 69 -19.14 -10.64 0.41
C ILE A 69 -19.11 -9.11 0.52
N ASP A 70 -18.00 -8.47 0.12
CA ASP A 70 -17.88 -7.00 0.13
C ASP A 70 -18.80 -6.35 -0.91
N LEU A 71 -19.20 -7.11 -1.94
CA LEU A 71 -20.10 -6.66 -3.00
C LEU A 71 -21.58 -6.90 -2.65
N GLU A 72 -21.88 -7.82 -1.74
CA GLU A 72 -23.25 -8.09 -1.28
C GLU A 72 -23.80 -6.97 -0.38
N GLU A 73 -22.93 -6.14 0.20
CA GLU A 73 -23.27 -5.02 1.09
C GLU A 73 -23.50 -3.68 0.36
N LEU A 74 -23.49 -3.68 -0.99
CA LEU A 74 -23.67 -2.50 -1.84
C LEU A 74 -25.13 -2.05 -2.04
#